data_AF-A0A7V9H3T8-F1
#
_entry.id   AF-A0A7V9H3T8-F1
#
_cell.length_a   1.000
_cell.length_b   1.000
_cell.length_c   1.000
_cell.angle_alpha   90.00
_cell.angle_beta   90.00
_cell.angle_gamma   90.00
#
_symmetry.space_group_name_H-M   'P 1'
#
loop_
_entity.id
_entity.type
_entity.pdbx_description
1 polymer ?
#
loop_
_entity_poly.entity_id
_entity_poly.type
_entity_poly.pdbx_seq_one_letter_code
_entity_poly.pdbx_strand_id
1 'polypeptide(L)'
;MKPGGDLPEVVRLRDARGERPENAAGIGRFWYEPEVWALPISPTARVLYAGLCSFLAQGEINRKDLRGTLRDHPDEAIAEAFDELVGQGLLLPVPAPDASFEVRSAREPGQ
;
A
#
# COMPACT_ATOMS: atom_id res chain seq x y z
N MET A 1 18.76 11.29 -1.73
CA MET A 1 18.74 10.09 -0.88
C MET A 1 19.01 8.91 -1.79
N LYS A 2 20.04 8.10 -1.54
CA LYS A 2 20.18 6.79 -2.22
C LYS A 2 19.31 5.80 -1.45
N PRO A 3 18.31 5.14 -2.06
CA PRO A 3 17.57 4.11 -1.34
C PRO A 3 18.40 2.83 -1.37
N GLY A 4 19.08 2.54 -0.27
CA GLY A 4 19.63 1.22 -0.01
C GLY A 4 18.63 0.43 0.83
N GLY A 5 17.82 -0.39 0.18
CA GLY A 5 17.40 -1.74 0.58
C GLY A 5 16.73 -2.03 1.95
N ASP A 6 16.61 -1.10 2.90
CA ASP A 6 16.06 -1.42 4.22
C ASP A 6 14.58 -0.99 4.31
N LEU A 7 13.69 -1.96 4.09
CA LEU A 7 12.25 -1.80 4.32
C LEU A 7 12.02 -1.31 5.76
N PRO A 8 11.34 -0.19 6.04
CA PRO A 8 11.17 0.33 7.40
C PRO A 8 10.59 -0.72 8.36
N GLU A 9 10.98 -0.65 9.64
CA GLU A 9 10.46 -1.57 10.66
C GLU A 9 8.95 -1.42 10.85
N VAL A 10 8.46 -0.17 10.75
CA VAL A 10 7.05 0.20 10.82
C VAL A 10 6.74 1.22 9.73
N VAL A 11 5.64 1.02 9.03
CA VAL A 11 5.06 1.96 8.07
C VAL A 11 3.74 2.48 8.64
N ARG A 12 3.65 3.78 8.84
CA ARG A 12 2.40 4.47 9.20
C ARG A 12 1.51 4.60 7.98
N LEU A 13 0.21 4.35 8.15
CA LEU A 13 -0.77 4.40 7.07
C LEU A 13 -1.92 5.34 7.44
N ARG A 14 -2.27 6.24 6.52
CA ARG A 14 -3.47 7.08 6.59
C ARG A 14 -4.45 6.67 5.49
N ASP A 15 -5.71 6.43 5.86
CA ASP A 15 -6.75 6.15 4.88
C ASP A 15 -7.21 7.46 4.21
N ALA A 16 -6.95 7.58 2.91
CA ALA A 16 -7.36 8.72 2.10
C ALA A 16 -8.17 8.27 0.86
N ARG A 17 -8.79 7.07 0.91
CA ARG A 17 -9.57 6.48 -0.19
C ARG A 17 -11.02 6.98 -0.25
N GLY A 18 -11.51 7.61 0.82
CA GLY A 18 -12.88 8.11 0.91
C GLY A 18 -13.87 7.03 1.35
N GLU A 19 -15.11 7.14 0.85
CA GLU A 19 -16.18 6.20 1.19
C GLU A 19 -15.98 4.84 0.52
N ARG A 20 -16.38 3.76 1.21
CA ARG A 20 -16.31 2.41 0.68
C ARG A 20 -17.24 2.27 -0.53
N PRO A 21 -16.73 1.90 -1.71
CA PRO A 21 -17.59 1.67 -2.88
C PRO A 21 -18.35 0.34 -2.75
N GLU A 22 -19.49 0.24 -3.45
CA GLU A 22 -20.39 -0.93 -3.37
C GLU A 22 -19.70 -2.23 -3.84
N ASN A 23 -18.80 -2.14 -4.82
CA ASN A 23 -18.03 -3.25 -5.36
C ASN A 23 -16.75 -3.57 -4.57
N ALA A 24 -16.49 -2.89 -3.45
CA ALA A 24 -15.28 -3.09 -2.67
C ALA A 24 -15.13 -4.55 -2.20
N ALA A 25 -13.97 -5.14 -2.47
CA ALA A 25 -13.62 -6.46 -2.01
C ALA A 25 -13.24 -6.39 -0.51
N GLY A 26 -13.88 -7.21 0.32
CA GLY A 26 -13.61 -7.28 1.76
C GLY A 26 -14.83 -7.03 2.65
N ILE A 27 -14.60 -6.90 3.96
CA ILE A 27 -15.64 -6.82 4.99
C ILE A 27 -15.39 -5.69 5.98
N GLY A 28 -16.46 -4.96 6.35
CA GLY A 28 -16.38 -3.84 7.28
C GLY A 28 -15.38 -2.78 6.85
N ARG A 29 -14.40 -2.49 7.72
CA ARG A 29 -13.31 -1.53 7.48
C ARG A 29 -12.13 -2.12 6.69
N PHE A 30 -12.12 -3.43 6.47
CA PHE A 30 -11.07 -4.17 5.79
C PHE A 30 -11.52 -4.42 4.35
N TRP A 31 -11.31 -3.44 3.48
CA TRP A 31 -11.73 -3.53 2.09
C TRP A 31 -10.69 -2.89 1.18
N TYR A 32 -10.66 -3.26 -0.10
CA TYR A 32 -9.88 -2.60 -1.14
C TYR A 32 -10.69 -2.55 -2.44
N GLU A 33 -10.34 -1.62 -3.32
CA GLU A 33 -10.96 -1.47 -4.64
C GLU A 33 -10.45 -2.55 -5.62
N PRO A 34 -11.33 -3.37 -6.22
CA PRO A 34 -10.92 -4.36 -7.22
C PRO A 34 -10.29 -3.75 -8.47
N GLU A 35 -10.49 -2.46 -8.72
CA GLU A 35 -9.88 -1.69 -9.81
C GLU A 35 -8.35 -1.77 -9.81
N VAL A 36 -7.72 -2.01 -8.65
CA VAL A 36 -6.26 -2.23 -8.55
C VAL A 36 -5.77 -3.35 -9.47
N TRP A 37 -6.60 -4.36 -9.73
CA TRP A 37 -6.25 -5.50 -10.59
C TRP A 37 -6.20 -5.14 -12.08
N ALA A 38 -6.84 -4.05 -12.49
CA ALA A 38 -6.83 -3.54 -13.85
C ALA A 38 -5.68 -2.55 -14.12
N LEU A 39 -4.98 -2.08 -13.08
CA LEU A 39 -3.91 -1.11 -13.21
C LEU A 39 -2.65 -1.72 -13.83
N PRO A 40 -1.89 -0.97 -14.65
CA PRO A 40 -0.67 -1.45 -15.30
C PRO A 40 0.53 -1.47 -14.35
N ILE A 41 0.35 -2.05 -13.16
CA ILE A 41 1.38 -2.25 -12.12
C ILE A 41 1.72 -3.72 -11.94
N SER A 42 2.86 -3.98 -11.30
CA SER A 42 3.31 -5.33 -10.97
C SER A 42 2.31 -6.09 -10.10
N PRO A 43 2.24 -7.43 -10.22
CA PRO A 43 1.44 -8.26 -9.33
C PRO A 43 1.75 -8.02 -7.85
N THR A 44 3.03 -7.81 -7.52
CA THR A 44 3.50 -7.53 -6.15
C THR A 44 2.93 -6.22 -5.63
N ALA A 45 2.91 -5.15 -6.43
CA ALA A 45 2.28 -3.88 -6.05
C ALA A 45 0.76 -4.00 -5.84
N ARG A 46 0.05 -4.79 -6.66
CA ARG A 46 -1.39 -5.02 -6.47
C ARG A 46 -1.70 -5.72 -5.15
N VAL A 47 -0.93 -6.77 -4.84
CA VAL A 47 -1.08 -7.51 -3.57
C VAL A 47 -0.68 -6.61 -2.40
N LEU A 48 0.39 -5.82 -2.54
CA LEU A 48 0.81 -4.85 -1.52
C LEU A 48 -0.32 -3.87 -1.23
N TYR A 49 -0.93 -3.25 -2.24
CA TYR A 49 -2.05 -2.32 -2.07
C TYR A 49 -3.21 -2.96 -1.31
N ALA A 50 -3.66 -4.15 -1.73
CA ALA A 50 -4.75 -4.87 -1.05
C ALA A 50 -4.39 -5.22 0.41
N GLY A 51 -3.13 -5.57 0.65
CA GLY A 51 -2.57 -5.79 1.98
C GLY A 51 -2.63 -4.53 2.82
N LEU A 52 -2.04 -3.42 2.37
CA LEU A 52 -2.04 -2.13 3.08
C LEU A 52 -3.46 -1.69 3.45
N CYS A 53 -4.42 -1.86 2.54
CA CYS A 53 -5.82 -1.56 2.79
C CYS A 53 -6.42 -2.34 3.97
N SER A 54 -5.94 -3.56 4.22
CA SER A 54 -6.35 -4.38 5.38
C SER A 54 -5.73 -3.91 6.70
N PHE A 55 -4.66 -3.10 6.65
CA PHE A 55 -4.01 -2.53 7.84
C PHE A 55 -4.43 -1.07 8.11
N LEU A 56 -5.24 -0.46 7.25
CA LEU A 56 -5.71 0.93 7.44
C LEU A 56 -6.52 1.13 8.72
N ALA A 57 -7.28 0.12 9.16
CA ALA A 57 -7.98 0.18 10.43
C ALA A 57 -7.03 0.17 11.65
N GLN A 58 -5.80 -0.31 11.48
CA GLN A 58 -4.74 -0.32 12.50
C GLN A 58 -3.87 0.96 12.43
N GLY A 59 -3.81 1.60 11.26
CA GLY A 59 -3.06 2.84 11.04
C GLY A 59 -1.55 2.65 10.87
N GLU A 60 -1.08 1.41 10.91
CA GLU A 60 0.31 1.06 10.67
C GLU A 60 0.43 -0.42 10.27
N ILE A 61 1.55 -0.76 9.63
CA ILE A 61 1.96 -2.13 9.32
C ILE A 61 3.45 -2.27 9.59
N ASN A 62 3.85 -3.34 10.28
CA ASN A 62 5.26 -3.60 10.56
C ASN A 62 5.91 -4.46 9.46
N ARG A 63 7.25 -4.50 9.45
CA ARG A 63 8.05 -5.27 8.49
C ARG A 63 7.67 -6.76 8.44
N LYS A 64 7.34 -7.35 9.59
CA LYS A 64 6.94 -8.77 9.68
C LYS A 64 5.60 -9.01 8.97
N ASP A 65 4.64 -8.12 9.15
CA ASP A 65 3.33 -8.20 8.49
C ASP A 65 3.40 -7.86 7.00
N LEU A 66 4.29 -6.94 6.60
CA LEU A 66 4.62 -6.69 5.18
C LEU A 66 5.18 -7.94 4.51
N ARG A 67 6.17 -8.59 5.12
CA ARG A 67 6.70 -9.88 4.64
C ARG A 67 5.65 -10.99 4.65
N GLY A 68 4.73 -10.96 5.61
CA GLY A 68 3.60 -11.89 5.67
C GLY A 68 2.61 -11.70 4.50
N THR A 69 2.39 -10.44 4.11
CA THR A 69 1.51 -10.04 3.00
C THR A 69 2.07 -10.49 1.66
N LEU A 70 3.38 -10.28 1.44
CA LEU A 70 4.09 -10.63 0.20
C LEU A 70 4.99 -11.85 0.42
N ARG A 71 4.44 -12.92 1.00
CA ARG A 71 5.19 -14.14 1.33
C ARG A 71 6.14 -14.53 0.18
N ASP A 72 7.37 -14.89 0.54
CA ASP A 72 8.45 -15.28 -0.38
C ASP A 72 9.11 -14.16 -1.20
N HIS A 73 8.69 -12.88 -1.04
CA HIS A 73 9.38 -11.75 -1.68
C HIS A 73 10.50 -11.19 -0.78
N PRO A 74 11.68 -10.85 -1.35
CA PRO A 74 12.72 -10.15 -0.61
C PRO A 74 12.28 -8.72 -0.29
N ASP A 75 12.84 -8.13 0.77
CA ASP A 75 12.54 -6.75 1.18
C ASP A 75 12.74 -5.73 0.06
N GLU A 76 13.71 -5.97 -0.84
CA GLU A 76 13.95 -5.14 -2.03
C GLU A 76 12.73 -5.11 -2.96
N ALA A 77 12.13 -6.26 -3.26
CA ALA A 77 10.92 -6.33 -4.09
C ALA A 77 9.70 -5.68 -3.41
N ILE A 78 9.64 -5.72 -2.08
CA ILE A 78 8.61 -5.01 -1.31
C ILE A 78 8.83 -3.49 -1.44
N ALA A 79 10.08 -3.03 -1.31
CA ALA A 79 10.42 -1.61 -1.48
C ALA A 79 10.13 -1.11 -2.90
N GLU A 80 10.48 -1.88 -3.94
CA GLU A 80 10.15 -1.56 -5.33
C GLU A 80 8.63 -1.46 -5.54
N ALA A 81 7.86 -2.35 -4.93
CA ALA A 81 6.40 -2.28 -4.98
C ALA A 81 5.85 -1.02 -4.28
N PHE A 82 6.47 -0.55 -3.19
CA PHE A 82 6.13 0.74 -2.59
C PHE A 82 6.41 1.89 -3.56
N ASP A 83 7.60 1.91 -4.18
CA ASP A 83 7.98 2.95 -5.15
C ASP A 83 7.03 2.96 -6.36
N GLU A 84 6.60 1.79 -6.83
CA GLU A 84 5.64 1.67 -7.93
C GLU A 84 4.26 2.22 -7.54
N LEU A 85 3.75 1.89 -6.35
CA LEU A 85 2.49 2.43 -5.84
C LEU A 85 2.55 3.95 -5.64
N VAL A 86 3.71 4.48 -5.22
CA VAL A 86 3.94 5.94 -5.16
C VAL A 86 3.95 6.55 -6.56
N GLY A 87 4.63 5.92 -7.51
CA GLY A 87 4.69 6.37 -8.90
C GLY A 87 3.34 6.39 -9.61
N GLN A 88 2.38 5.57 -9.16
CA GLN A 88 1.00 5.55 -9.66
C GLN A 88 0.02 6.40 -8.83
N GLY A 89 0.51 7.11 -7.79
CA GLY A 89 -0.32 7.95 -6.92
C GLY A 89 -1.28 7.17 -6.02
N LEU A 90 -1.11 5.85 -5.88
CA LEU A 90 -1.87 5.00 -4.95
C LEU A 90 -1.35 5.14 -3.51
N LEU A 91 -0.09 5.52 -3.37
CA LEU A 91 0.52 5.94 -2.12
C LEU A 91 1.07 7.36 -2.25
N LEU A 92 0.82 8.20 -1.25
CA LEU A 92 1.48 9.50 -1.13
C LEU A 92 2.38 9.51 0.10
N PRO A 93 3.70 9.72 -0.04
CA PRO A 93 4.58 9.86 1.11
C PRO A 93 4.21 11.12 1.90
N VAL A 94 4.01 10.96 3.21
CA VAL A 94 3.77 12.07 4.13
C VAL A 94 5.10 12.49 4.75
N PRO A 95 5.46 13.79 4.73
CA PRO A 95 6.66 14.25 5.42
C PRO A 95 6.51 14.01 6.92
N ALA A 96 7.23 13.00 7.42
CA ALA A 96 7.25 12.57 8.80
C ALA A 96 8.66 12.06 9.15
N PRO A 97 9.03 12.03 10.45
CA PRO A 97 10.31 11.45 10.88
C PRO A 97 10.40 9.95 10.59
N ASP A 98 9.26 9.26 10.49
CA ASP A 98 9.12 7.84 10.20
C ASP A 98 8.50 7.61 8.82
N ALA A 99 8.63 6.39 8.27
CA ALA A 99 7.99 6.02 7.02
C ALA A 99 6.46 6.11 7.15
N SER A 100 5.84 7.02 6.41
CA SER A 100 4.42 7.32 6.50
C SER A 100 3.83 7.55 5.12
N PHE A 101 2.72 6.88 4.82
CA PHE A 101 2.02 6.99 3.55
C PHE A 101 0.52 7.21 3.73
N GLU A 102 -0.05 8.00 2.83
CA GLU A 102 -1.48 8.03 2.60
C GLU A 102 -1.84 7.02 1.53
N VAL A 103 -2.79 6.12 1.83
CA VAL A 103 -3.35 5.20 0.83
C VAL A 103 -4.49 5.91 0.12
N ARG A 104 -4.37 6.03 -1.21
CA ARG A 104 -5.32 6.70 -2.10
C ARG A 104 -6.16 5.70 -2.86
N SER A 105 -7.29 6.16 -3.39
CA SER A 105 -8.21 5.28 -4.10
C SER A 105 -7.61 4.74 -5.40
N ALA A 106 -7.75 3.44 -5.65
CA ALA A 106 -7.37 2.83 -6.92
C ALA A 106 -8.33 3.17 -8.09
N ARG A 107 -9.44 3.85 -7.81
CA ARG A 107 -10.38 4.36 -8.84
C ARG A 107 -9.93 5.69 -9.44
N GLU A 108 -9.05 6.41 -8.73
CA GLU A 108 -8.49 7.69 -9.16
C GLU A 108 -6.94 7.64 -9.09
N PRO A 109 -6.28 6.68 -9.78
CA PRO A 109 -4.82 6.61 -9.78
C PRO A 109 -4.28 7.85 -10.51
N GLY A 110 -3.48 8.66 -9.80
CA GLY A 110 -2.70 9.79 -10.33
C GLY A 110 -3.32 10.60 -11.47
N GLN A 111 -4.16 11.59 -11.14
CA GLN A 111 -4.39 12.76 -12.01
C GLN A 111 -3.16 13.67 -12.04
#